data_AF-A0A0F9G7L4-F1
#
_entry.id   AF-A0A0F9G7L4-F1
#
_cell.length_a   1.000
_cell.length_b   1.000
_cell.length_c   1.000
_cell.angle_alpha   90.00
_cell.angle_beta   90.00
_cell.angle_gamma   90.00
#
_symmetry.space_group_name_H-M   'P 1'
#
loop_
_entity.id
_entity.type
_entity.pdbx_description
1 polymer ?
#
loop_
_entity_poly.entity_id
_entity_poly.type
_entity_poly.pdbx_seq_one_letter_code
_entity_poly.pdbx_strand_id
1 'polypeptide(L)'
;ITVKGQDPLGRYFAPSWYLVNEFKYRGLSKSKYKETYLLLMIKSRKEHSQEWKELLARDKVTLVCFCKAGTFCHRLLLANFLEELGAVYKGERRLRDVR
;
A
#
# COMPACT_ATOMS: atom_id res chain seq x y z
N ILE A 1 4.66 -3.44 -2.54
CA ILE A 1 4.28 -2.01 -2.66
C ILE A 1 5.23 -1.08 -1.90
N THR A 2 6.54 -1.27 -2.06
CA THR A 2 7.58 -0.54 -1.30
C THR A 2 8.50 0.17 -2.27
N VAL A 3 9.06 1.31 -1.89
CA VAL A 3 9.98 2.11 -2.72
C VAL A 3 11.17 1.27 -3.22
N LYS A 4 11.62 0.31 -2.41
CA LYS A 4 12.73 -0.58 -2.72
C LYS A 4 12.30 -1.90 -3.39
N GLY A 5 11.02 -2.03 -3.74
CA GLY A 5 10.48 -3.23 -4.36
C GLY A 5 10.73 -3.23 -5.87
N GLN A 6 10.83 -4.42 -6.46
CA GLN A 6 11.06 -4.59 -7.90
C GLN A 6 9.80 -5.02 -8.65
N ASP A 7 8.67 -5.20 -7.94
CA ASP A 7 7.40 -5.58 -8.57
C ASP A 7 6.92 -4.48 -9.52
N PRO A 8 6.69 -4.79 -10.82
CA PRO A 8 6.41 -3.79 -11.84
C PRO A 8 5.09 -3.03 -11.58
N LEU A 9 4.10 -3.73 -11.02
CA LEU A 9 2.81 -3.14 -10.67
C LEU A 9 2.89 -2.41 -9.31
N GLY A 10 3.54 -3.04 -8.33
CA GLY A 10 3.59 -2.61 -6.94
C GLY A 10 4.22 -1.25 -6.71
N ARG A 11 5.01 -0.74 -7.66
CA ARG A 11 5.64 0.58 -7.60
C ARG A 11 4.62 1.72 -7.60
N TYR A 12 3.46 1.56 -8.27
CA TYR A 12 2.42 2.59 -8.36
C TYR A 12 1.64 2.79 -7.06
N PHE A 13 1.80 1.85 -6.12
CA PHE A 13 1.14 1.86 -4.82
C PHE A 13 2.13 2.09 -3.67
N ALA A 14 3.41 2.31 -3.99
CA ALA A 14 4.43 2.59 -2.99
C ALA A 14 4.30 4.03 -2.46
N PRO A 15 4.59 4.28 -1.17
CA PRO A 15 4.78 5.63 -0.68
C PRO A 15 5.98 6.27 -1.40
N SER A 16 6.12 7.60 -1.36
CA SER A 16 7.35 8.25 -1.85
C SER A 16 8.52 8.01 -0.88
N TRP A 17 9.76 8.06 -1.38
CA TRP A 17 10.95 7.96 -0.54
C TRP A 17 11.01 9.07 0.51
N TYR A 18 10.63 10.28 0.10
CA TYR A 18 10.51 11.44 0.99
C TYR A 18 9.57 11.14 2.16
N LEU A 19 8.34 10.70 1.88
CA LEU A 19 7.34 10.39 2.92
C LEU A 19 7.82 9.32 3.91
N VAL A 20 8.54 8.31 3.42
CA VAL A 20 9.13 7.27 4.29
C VAL A 20 10.20 7.86 5.23
N ASN A 21 11.06 8.74 4.74
CA ASN A 21 12.12 9.35 5.55
C ASN A 21 11.57 10.36 6.56
N GLU A 22 10.58 11.17 6.18
CA GLU A 22 9.92 12.10 7.09
C GLU A 22 9.33 11.36 8.31
N PHE A 23 8.68 10.21 8.07
CA PHE A 23 8.11 9.38 9.14
C PHE A 23 9.16 8.67 9.99
N LYS A 24 10.22 8.15 9.36
CA LYS A 24 11.23 7.38 10.10
C LYS A 24 12.17 8.24 10.93
N TYR A 25 12.52 9.42 10.42
CA TYR A 25 13.67 10.17 10.94
C TYR A 25 13.36 11.61 11.32
N ARG A 26 12.23 12.17 10.88
CA ARG A 26 11.89 13.59 11.12
C ARG A 26 10.63 13.81 11.95
N GLY A 27 10.08 12.75 12.54
CA GLY A 27 8.97 12.85 13.49
C GLY A 27 7.61 13.13 12.86
N LEU A 28 7.42 12.87 11.56
CA LEU A 28 6.10 12.95 10.94
C LEU A 28 5.11 12.04 11.69
N SER A 29 3.93 12.54 12.03
CA SER A 29 2.93 11.76 12.75
C SER A 29 2.30 10.67 11.88
N LYS A 30 1.75 9.63 12.52
CA LYS A 30 1.00 8.57 11.81
C LYS A 30 -0.21 9.13 11.05
N SER A 31 -0.91 10.12 11.64
CA SER A 31 -2.06 10.77 11.00
C SER A 31 -1.65 11.52 9.74
N LYS A 32 -0.56 12.30 9.81
CA LYS A 32 -0.07 13.05 8.66
C LYS A 32 0.46 12.11 7.57
N TYR A 33 1.18 11.05 7.96
CA TYR A 33 1.61 10.03 7.02
C TYR A 33 0.42 9.40 6.28
N LYS A 34 -0.64 9.03 7.02
CA LYS A 34 -1.86 8.47 6.44
C LYS A 34 -2.49 9.42 5.43
N GLU A 35 -2.71 10.67 5.81
CA GLU A 35 -3.29 11.70 4.93
C GLU A 35 -2.46 11.85 3.65
N THR A 36 -1.15 12.05 3.77
CA THR A 36 -0.26 12.22 2.61
C THR A 36 -0.22 10.97 1.74
N TYR A 37 -0.18 9.77 2.33
CA TYR A 37 -0.19 8.52 1.57
C TYR A 37 -1.49 8.36 0.77
N LEU A 38 -2.65 8.65 1.36
CA LEU A 38 -3.94 8.54 0.66
C LEU A 38 -4.05 9.54 -0.49
N LEU A 39 -3.54 10.77 -0.33
CA LEU A 39 -3.46 11.73 -1.43
C LEU A 39 -2.57 11.22 -2.58
N LEU A 40 -1.46 10.54 -2.28
CA LEU A 40 -0.64 9.88 -3.30
C LEU A 40 -1.41 8.77 -4.01
N MET A 41 -2.23 7.98 -3.30
CA MET A 41 -3.03 6.91 -3.91
C MET A 41 -4.13 7.47 -4.81
N ILE A 42 -4.82 8.53 -4.39
CA ILE A 42 -5.82 9.22 -5.20
C ILE A 42 -5.18 9.78 -6.48
N LYS A 43 -4.01 10.40 -6.37
CA LYS A 43 -3.24 10.91 -7.51
C LYS A 43 -2.81 9.78 -8.44
N SER A 44 -2.18 8.74 -7.89
CA SER A 44 -1.74 7.54 -8.62
C SER A 44 -2.88 6.90 -9.38
N ARG A 45 -4.08 6.79 -8.79
CA ARG A 45 -5.26 6.21 -9.45
C ARG A 45 -5.71 7.00 -10.68
N LYS A 46 -5.56 8.32 -10.67
CA LYS A 46 -5.89 9.18 -11.81
C LYS A 46 -4.83 9.05 -12.91
N GLU A 47 -3.56 9.06 -12.54
CA GLU A 47 -2.43 9.09 -13.48
C GLU A 47 -2.10 7.71 -14.07
N HIS A 48 -2.39 6.63 -13.35
CA HIS A 48 -2.03 5.25 -13.68
C HIS A 48 -3.26 4.34 -13.70
N SER A 49 -4.33 4.81 -14.35
CA SER A 49 -5.63 4.15 -14.29
C SER A 49 -5.61 2.69 -14.79
N GLN A 50 -4.70 2.35 -15.72
CA GLN A 50 -4.59 0.99 -16.26
C GLN A 50 -4.01 0.02 -15.24
N GLU A 51 -2.97 0.43 -14.51
CA GLU A 51 -2.36 -0.37 -13.44
C GLU A 51 -3.32 -0.56 -12.27
N TRP A 52 -4.13 0.45 -11.97
CA TRP A 52 -5.20 0.31 -10.98
C TRP A 52 -6.29 -0.67 -11.43
N LYS A 53 -6.70 -0.64 -12.70
CA LYS A 53 -7.61 -1.64 -13.26
C LYS A 53 -7.01 -3.04 -13.20
N GLU A 54 -5.73 -3.20 -13.54
CA GLU A 54 -5.04 -4.48 -13.46
C GLU A 54 -5.03 -5.03 -12.03
N LEU A 55 -4.73 -4.18 -11.03
CA LEU A 55 -4.76 -4.59 -9.63
C LEU A 55 -6.17 -5.02 -9.20
N LEU A 56 -7.19 -4.22 -9.54
CA LEU A 56 -8.58 -4.45 -9.13
C LEU A 56 -9.23 -5.62 -9.86
N ALA A 57 -8.72 -6.01 -11.03
CA ALA A 57 -9.18 -7.18 -11.77
C ALA A 57 -8.70 -8.52 -11.19
N ARG A 58 -7.80 -8.51 -10.20
CA ARG A 58 -7.28 -9.74 -9.57
C ARG A 58 -8.22 -10.25 -8.49
N ASP A 59 -8.57 -11.53 -8.55
CA ASP A 59 -9.40 -12.20 -7.53
C ASP A 59 -8.80 -12.11 -6.12
N LYS A 60 -7.46 -12.17 -6.04
CA LYS A 60 -6.71 -12.11 -4.78
C LYS A 60 -5.42 -11.33 -4.98
N VAL A 61 -5.12 -10.46 -4.01
CA VAL A 61 -3.87 -9.69 -3.97
C VAL A 61 -3.24 -9.81 -2.59
N THR A 62 -1.94 -10.08 -2.54
CA THR A 62 -1.14 -10.00 -1.31
C THR A 62 -0.27 -8.74 -1.35
N LEU A 63 -0.52 -7.80 -0.43
CA LEU A 63 0.25 -6.56 -0.33
C LEU A 63 1.48 -6.76 0.55
N VAL A 64 2.68 -6.71 -0.04
CA VAL A 64 3.93 -6.90 0.69
C VAL A 64 4.68 -5.59 0.93
N CYS A 65 5.17 -5.41 2.17
CA CYS A 65 6.07 -4.34 2.61
C CYS A 65 7.15 -4.92 3.56
N PHE A 66 8.26 -4.20 3.75
CA PHE A 66 9.34 -4.64 4.66
C PHE A 66 9.08 -4.30 6.14
N CYS A 67 7.95 -3.66 6.47
CA CYS A 67 7.59 -3.36 7.86
C CYS A 67 7.13 -4.63 8.58
N LYS A 68 7.44 -4.74 9.87
CA LYS A 68 7.02 -5.87 10.72
C LYS A 68 5.48 -6.00 10.76
N ALA A 69 5.02 -7.20 11.09
CA ALA A 69 3.61 -7.44 11.40
C ALA A 69 3.20 -6.65 12.66
N GLY A 70 1.93 -6.25 12.77
CA GLY A 70 1.40 -5.54 13.93
C GLY A 70 1.82 -4.06 14.07
N THR A 71 2.60 -3.53 13.13
CA THR A 71 3.00 -2.10 13.13
C THR A 71 2.21 -1.30 12.12
N PHE A 72 2.15 0.02 12.31
CA PHE A 72 1.69 0.95 11.28
C PHE A 72 2.53 0.77 9.99
N CYS A 73 1.91 0.23 8.92
CA CYS A 73 2.51 0.11 7.58
C CYS A 73 1.51 0.62 6.53
N HIS A 74 2.04 1.19 5.45
CA HIS A 74 1.29 1.57 4.26
C HIS A 74 0.52 0.40 3.63
N ARG A 75 0.91 -0.87 3.84
CA ARG A 75 0.13 -2.04 3.37
C ARG A 75 -1.28 -2.09 3.94
N LEU A 76 -1.44 -1.68 5.21
CA LEU A 76 -2.76 -1.63 5.85
C LEU A 76 -3.54 -0.41 5.35
N LEU A 77 -2.86 0.72 5.15
CA LEU A 77 -3.49 1.90 4.56
C LEU A 77 -4.03 1.62 3.15
N LEU A 78 -3.24 0.92 2.32
CA LEU A 78 -3.67 0.52 0.98
C LEU A 78 -4.77 -0.54 1.02
N ALA A 79 -4.68 -1.53 1.92
CA ALA A 79 -5.74 -2.52 2.08
C ALA A 79 -7.08 -1.84 2.38
N ASN A 80 -7.13 -0.93 3.35
CA ASN A 80 -8.34 -0.19 3.68
C ASN A 80 -8.83 0.67 2.50
N PHE A 81 -7.92 1.31 1.77
CA PHE A 81 -8.27 2.08 0.57
C PHE A 81 -8.86 1.19 -0.53
N LEU A 82 -8.38 -0.04 -0.68
CA LEU A 82 -8.95 -1.01 -1.62
C LEU A 82 -10.32 -1.51 -1.16
N GLU A 83 -10.58 -1.63 0.15
CA GLU A 83 -11.91 -1.95 0.67
C GLU A 83 -12.93 -0.86 0.32
N GLU A 84 -12.54 0.41 0.40
CA GLU A 84 -13.37 1.53 -0.07
C GLU A 84 -13.69 1.44 -1.58
N LEU A 85 -12.88 0.69 -2.34
CA LEU A 85 -13.07 0.43 -3.78
C LEU A 85 -13.74 -0.92 -4.07
N GLY A 86 -14.27 -1.60 -3.05
CA GLY A 86 -15.03 -2.85 -3.20
C GLY A 86 -14.23 -4.13 -2.99
N ALA A 87 -12.95 -4.06 -2.60
CA ALA A 87 -12.22 -5.22 -2.14
C ALA A 87 -12.67 -5.65 -0.72
N VAL A 88 -12.22 -6.82 -0.27
CA VAL A 88 -12.46 -7.30 1.10
C VAL A 88 -11.12 -7.63 1.74
N TYR A 89 -10.78 -7.00 2.87
CA TYR A 89 -9.54 -7.31 3.57
C TYR A 89 -9.64 -8.68 4.25
N LYS A 90 -8.70 -9.57 3.91
CA LYS A 90 -8.64 -10.95 4.43
C LYS A 90 -7.57 -11.16 5.51
N GLY A 91 -6.98 -10.09 6.04
CA GLY A 91 -5.94 -10.17 7.07
C GLY A 91 -4.53 -10.43 6.52
N GLU A 92 -3.59 -10.68 7.44
CA GLU A 92 -2.21 -11.03 7.11
C GLU A 92 -2.13 -12.49 6.65
N ARG A 93 -1.36 -12.75 5.58
CA ARG A 93 -1.18 -14.10 5.03
C ARG A 93 -0.36 -14.96 5.99
N ARG A 94 -0.88 -16.11 6.40
CA ARG A 94 -0.17 -17.08 7.25
C ARG A 94 0.56 -18.08 6.36
N LEU A 95 1.66 -18.64 6.86
CA LEU A 95 2.44 -19.66 6.14
C LEU A 95 1.63 -20.91 5.76
N ARG A 96 0.49 -21.15 6.42
CA ARG A 96 -0.41 -22.27 6.14
C ARG A 96 -1.39 -21.99 5.00
N ASP A 97 -1.50 -20.74 4.55
CA ASP A 97 -2.40 -20.27 3.48
C ASP A 97 -1.72 -20.34 2.08
N VAL A 98 -0.59 -21.04 2.02
CA VAL A 98 0.17 -21.36 0.80
C VAL A 98 -0.07 -22.84 0.51
N ARG A 99 -1.28 -23.16 0.05
CA ARG A 99 -1.64 -24.42 -0.59
C ARG A 99 -2.42 -24.08 -1.85
#